data_AF-A0A1Z8MSR7-F1
#
_entry.id   AF-A0A1Z8MSR7-F1
#
_cell.length_a   1.000
_cell.length_b   1.000
_cell.length_c   1.000
_cell.angle_alpha   90.00
_cell.angle_beta   90.00
_cell.angle_gamma   90.00
#
_symmetry.space_group_name_H-M   'P 1'
#
loop_
_entity.id
_entity.type
_entity.pdbx_description
1 polymer ?
#
loop_
_entity_poly.entity_id
_entity_poly.type
_entity_poly.pdbx_seq_one_letter_code
_entity_poly.pdbx_strand_id
1 'polypeptide(L)'
;MLRIHYLNSSLAIFVLVSMGCGSDNDAFTTLEVDTRVRLIAEEGDFALVETADAQQYYVDLGLLKTRSNMAVAKNPSHTHTLSAPAQAFSGNPPESMPAAAPRPLEDISKEQLTLNRLYMTEKTHRQIIAPSNTKPFMDEVTGENVWPAWTCHNPDCPKKDAGNEPYLFVLFDRNKPPVCPACVEAFGLLNVGQEELAPYLRWTRTYELEEKKRRVKQLDAERKRAYRAFKESKQDD
;
A
#
# COMPACT_ATOMS: atom_id res chain seq x y z
N MET A 1 26.78 49.67 25.58
CA MET A 1 26.95 49.90 24.12
C MET A 1 26.69 48.56 23.44
N LEU A 2 25.45 48.32 23.01
CA LEU A 2 24.99 47.03 22.48
C LEU A 2 24.72 47.23 20.98
N ARG A 3 25.48 46.52 20.11
CA ARG A 3 25.25 46.51 18.66
C ARG A 3 24.28 45.36 18.33
N ILE A 4 23.10 45.70 17.84
CA ILE A 4 22.13 44.75 17.28
C ILE A 4 22.30 44.78 15.75
N HIS A 5 22.68 43.65 15.16
CA HIS A 5 22.65 43.45 13.72
C HIS A 5 21.26 42.94 13.34
N TYR A 6 20.58 43.68 12.46
CA TYR A 6 19.33 43.23 11.81
C TYR A 6 19.68 42.34 10.61
N LEU A 7 19.27 41.08 10.67
CA LEU A 7 19.15 40.19 9.52
C LEU A 7 17.66 39.96 9.26
N ASN A 8 17.20 40.45 8.10
CA ASN A 8 15.87 40.19 7.56
C ASN A 8 15.73 38.68 7.29
N SER A 9 14.86 38.03 8.04
CA SER A 9 14.28 36.73 7.68
C SER A 9 12.87 36.71 8.26
N SER A 10 11.89 36.56 7.39
CA SER A 10 10.47 36.44 7.74
C SER A 10 10.27 35.20 8.61
N LEU A 11 10.39 35.37 9.92
CA LEU A 11 10.07 34.37 10.91
C LEU A 11 8.56 34.48 11.19
N ALA A 12 7.77 33.54 10.66
CA ALA A 12 6.41 33.36 11.14
C ALA A 12 6.49 32.78 12.55
N ILE A 13 6.32 33.64 13.56
CA ILE A 13 6.21 33.22 14.96
C ILE A 13 4.79 32.66 15.15
N PHE A 14 4.66 31.34 15.19
CA PHE A 14 3.45 30.70 15.71
C PHE A 14 3.50 30.73 17.23
N VAL A 15 2.69 31.60 17.83
CA VAL A 15 2.48 31.63 19.28
C VAL A 15 1.45 30.54 19.62
N LEU A 16 1.92 29.40 20.10
CA LEU A 16 1.07 28.40 20.73
C LEU A 16 0.84 28.80 22.20
N VAL A 17 -0.38 29.28 22.48
CA VAL A 17 -0.84 29.51 23.85
C VAL A 17 -1.38 28.18 24.38
N SER A 18 -0.68 27.55 25.33
CA SER A 18 -1.22 26.44 26.12
C SER A 18 -1.48 26.91 27.56
N MET A 19 -2.73 27.30 27.82
CA MET A 19 -3.26 27.41 29.18
C MET A 19 -4.46 26.47 29.27
N GLY A 20 -4.28 25.34 29.96
CA GLY A 20 -5.35 24.37 30.20
C GLY A 20 -4.85 23.16 30.97
N CYS A 21 -4.90 23.23 32.30
CA CYS A 21 -4.94 22.04 33.14
C CYS A 21 -6.34 21.42 32.99
N GLY A 22 -6.46 20.33 32.24
CA GLY A 22 -7.70 19.56 32.16
C GLY A 22 -7.75 18.65 30.94
N SER A 23 -7.82 17.34 31.22
CA SER A 23 -7.98 16.23 30.27
C SER A 23 -6.75 15.94 29.41
N ASP A 24 -6.34 14.68 29.40
CA ASP A 24 -5.37 14.09 28.46
C ASP A 24 -5.88 14.30 27.02
N ASN A 25 -5.62 15.49 26.46
CA ASN A 25 -5.73 15.69 25.03
C ASN A 25 -4.55 14.93 24.44
N ASP A 26 -4.81 13.69 24.00
CA ASP A 26 -3.87 12.94 23.17
C ASP A 26 -3.32 13.89 22.11
N ALA A 27 -2.06 14.26 22.26
CA ALA A 27 -1.42 15.20 21.37
C ALA A 27 -1.30 14.51 20.01
N PHE A 28 -2.21 14.85 19.10
CA PHE A 28 -2.13 14.40 17.72
C PHE A 28 -1.56 15.52 16.85
N THR A 29 -0.79 15.12 15.86
CA THR A 29 -0.33 15.97 14.76
C THR A 29 -0.92 15.44 13.45
N THR A 30 -0.82 16.22 12.38
CA THR A 30 -1.15 15.76 11.03
C THR A 30 0.14 15.54 10.26
N LEU A 31 0.33 14.33 9.75
CA LEU A 31 1.38 14.04 8.79
C LEU A 31 0.81 14.18 7.38
N GLU A 32 1.50 14.93 6.53
CA GLU A 32 1.06 15.20 5.17
C GLU A 32 1.15 13.96 4.26
N VAL A 33 0.42 13.98 3.16
CA VAL A 33 0.58 12.99 2.09
C VAL A 33 2.03 12.90 1.63
N ASP A 34 2.49 11.71 1.25
CA ASP A 34 3.88 11.43 0.84
C ASP A 34 4.95 11.65 1.92
N THR A 35 4.57 11.96 3.17
CA THR A 35 5.50 11.98 4.31
C THR A 35 6.20 10.63 4.41
N ARG A 36 7.53 10.66 4.45
CA ARG A 36 8.36 9.46 4.55
C ARG A 36 8.46 9.01 5.99
N VAL A 37 8.20 7.73 6.20
CA VAL A 37 8.26 7.11 7.51
C VAL A 37 8.92 5.75 7.45
N ARG A 38 9.48 5.29 8.56
CA ARG A 38 9.98 3.92 8.76
C ARG A 38 8.98 3.16 9.62
N LEU A 39 8.50 2.02 9.16
CA LEU A 39 7.61 1.17 9.96
C LEU A 39 8.43 0.49 11.07
N ILE A 40 8.03 0.68 12.32
CA ILE A 40 8.64 0.05 13.50
C ILE A 40 7.85 -1.20 13.90
N ALA A 41 6.53 -1.07 14.05
CA ALA A 41 5.65 -2.16 14.47
C ALA A 41 4.23 -2.02 13.90
N GLU A 42 3.50 -3.14 13.78
CA GLU A 42 2.07 -3.18 13.50
C GLU A 42 1.32 -3.56 14.79
N GLU A 43 0.31 -2.78 15.16
CA GLU A 43 -0.52 -2.98 16.36
C GLU A 43 -2.01 -2.86 15.99
N GLY A 44 -2.65 -3.99 15.66
CA GLY A 44 -4.04 -4.00 15.20
C GLY A 44 -4.19 -3.29 13.86
N ASP A 45 -5.01 -2.23 13.83
CA ASP A 45 -5.21 -1.38 12.65
C ASP A 45 -4.24 -0.17 12.59
N PHE A 46 -3.27 -0.12 13.52
CA PHE A 46 -2.29 0.96 13.61
C PHE A 46 -0.89 0.50 13.27
N ALA A 47 -0.09 1.45 12.81
CA ALA A 47 1.33 1.31 12.59
C ALA A 47 2.09 2.29 13.48
N LEU A 48 3.05 1.78 14.27
CA LEU A 48 4.06 2.61 14.89
C LEU A 48 5.10 2.95 13.83
N VAL A 49 5.24 4.23 13.52
CA VAL A 49 6.14 4.72 12.48
C VAL A 49 7.10 5.78 13.01
N GLU A 50 8.27 5.87 12.39
CA GLU A 50 9.29 6.87 12.70
C GLU A 50 9.51 7.80 11.52
N THR A 51 9.44 9.11 11.75
CA THR A 51 9.69 10.16 10.76
C THR A 51 11.20 10.45 10.62
N ALA A 52 11.58 11.26 9.62
CA ALA A 52 12.99 11.56 9.33
C ALA A 52 13.73 12.31 10.46
N ASP A 53 12.99 12.99 11.33
CA ASP A 53 13.47 13.67 12.54
C ASP A 53 13.42 12.77 13.79
N ALA A 54 13.30 11.44 13.59
CA ALA A 54 13.26 10.42 14.64
C ALA A 54 12.09 10.56 15.63
N GLN A 55 11.02 11.26 15.26
CA GLN A 55 9.78 11.27 16.02
C GLN A 55 8.96 10.01 15.71
N GLN A 56 8.27 9.48 16.72
CA GLN A 56 7.47 8.27 16.59
C GLN A 56 5.99 8.58 16.75
N TYR A 57 5.20 7.98 15.87
CA TYR A 57 3.76 8.20 15.82
C TYR A 57 3.03 6.90 15.53
N TYR A 58 1.84 6.75 16.11
CA TYR A 58 0.86 5.80 15.63
C TYR A 58 0.04 6.45 14.51
N VAL A 59 -0.08 5.76 13.38
CA VAL A 59 -0.91 6.15 12.24
C VAL A 59 -1.79 4.97 11.81
N ASP A 60 -2.87 5.24 11.08
CA ASP A 60 -3.66 4.18 10.44
C ASP A 60 -2.78 3.37 9.48
N LEU A 61 -2.65 2.07 9.75
CA LEU A 61 -1.81 1.14 8.99
C LEU A 61 -2.18 1.11 7.50
N GLY A 62 -3.45 1.30 7.16
CA GLY A 62 -3.92 1.31 5.77
C GLY A 62 -3.46 2.53 4.98
N LEU A 63 -3.02 3.60 5.65
CA LEU A 63 -2.45 4.77 4.99
C LEU A 63 -1.00 4.57 4.58
N LEU A 64 -0.31 3.53 5.08
CA LEU A 64 1.05 3.24 4.67
C LEU A 64 1.08 2.60 3.28
N LYS A 65 1.84 3.24 2.39
CA LYS A 65 2.25 2.69 1.10
C LYS A 65 3.74 2.40 1.19
N THR A 66 4.16 1.17 0.93
CA THR A 66 5.58 0.85 0.76
C THR A 66 6.21 1.79 -0.29
N ARG A 67 7.22 2.58 0.09
CA ARG A 67 7.94 3.46 -0.83
C ARG A 67 8.98 2.63 -1.55
N SER A 68 8.69 2.34 -2.80
CA SER A 68 9.59 2.62 -3.93
C SER A 68 9.03 1.90 -5.13
N ASN A 69 9.00 2.61 -6.25
CA ASN A 69 8.75 2.07 -7.58
C ASN A 69 9.75 0.96 -7.98
N MET A 70 10.76 0.66 -7.14
CA MET A 70 11.85 -0.31 -7.35
C MET A 70 12.46 -0.89 -6.06
N ALA A 71 11.77 -0.88 -4.90
CA ALA A 71 12.32 -1.52 -3.69
C ALA A 71 12.24 -3.05 -3.80
N VAL A 72 13.31 -3.72 -3.37
CA VAL A 72 13.29 -5.16 -3.14
C VAL A 72 12.32 -5.42 -1.98
N ALA A 73 11.26 -6.20 -2.24
CA ALA A 73 10.14 -6.43 -1.31
C ALA A 73 10.56 -6.97 0.09
N LYS A 74 11.78 -7.50 0.24
CA LYS A 74 12.29 -8.07 1.49
C LYS A 74 13.39 -7.25 2.18
N ASN A 75 13.48 -5.94 1.93
CA ASN A 75 14.41 -5.10 2.68
C ASN A 75 13.76 -4.58 3.98
N PRO A 76 14.16 -5.03 5.19
CA PRO A 76 13.57 -4.55 6.46
C PRO A 76 13.80 -3.06 6.74
N SER A 77 14.67 -2.40 5.98
CA SER A 77 14.94 -0.95 6.06
C SER A 77 14.17 -0.13 5.02
N HIS A 78 13.15 -0.69 4.38
CA HIS A 78 12.34 0.07 3.43
C HIS A 78 11.52 1.15 4.14
N THR A 79 11.51 2.34 3.55
CA THR A 79 10.65 3.43 3.99
C THR A 79 9.24 3.25 3.42
N HIS A 80 8.23 3.71 4.13
CA HIS A 80 6.87 3.88 3.63
C HIS A 80 6.58 5.36 3.37
N THR A 81 5.52 5.64 2.63
CA THR A 81 4.90 6.96 2.51
C THR A 81 3.42 6.89 2.88
N LEU A 82 2.86 8.01 3.30
CA LEU A 82 1.43 8.12 3.56
C LEU A 82 0.64 8.33 2.27
N SER A 83 -0.44 7.58 2.08
CA SER A 83 -1.32 7.64 0.91
C SER A 83 -2.25 8.85 0.90
N ALA A 84 -2.46 9.45 2.07
CA ALA A 84 -3.30 10.60 2.34
C ALA A 84 -2.79 11.28 3.63
N PRO A 85 -3.23 12.52 3.94
CA PRO A 85 -2.96 13.11 5.24
C PRO A 85 -3.42 12.18 6.36
N ALA A 86 -2.56 11.95 7.35
CA ALA A 86 -2.82 11.04 8.46
C ALA A 86 -2.81 11.81 9.78
N GLN A 87 -3.81 11.53 10.62
CA GLN A 87 -3.70 11.86 12.03
C GLN A 87 -2.66 10.94 12.66
N ALA A 88 -1.70 11.53 13.36
CA ALA A 88 -0.56 10.87 13.94
C ALA A 88 -0.58 11.12 15.45
N PHE A 89 -0.63 10.03 16.21
CA PHE A 89 -0.80 10.06 17.66
C PHE A 89 0.55 9.78 18.33
N SER A 90 0.99 10.68 19.20
CA SER A 90 2.17 10.43 20.04
C SER A 90 1.77 9.62 21.28
N GLY A 91 2.56 8.62 21.67
CA GLY A 91 2.28 7.82 22.87
C GLY A 91 1.69 6.46 22.53
N ASN A 92 0.42 6.21 22.85
CA ASN A 92 -0.27 4.94 22.60
C ASN A 92 -1.16 5.04 21.36
N PRO A 93 -1.46 3.92 20.66
CA PRO A 93 -2.46 3.92 19.60
C PRO A 93 -3.84 4.21 20.20
N PRO A 94 -4.67 5.03 19.54
CA PRO A 94 -6.04 5.24 20.00
C PRO A 94 -6.86 3.96 19.86
N GLU A 95 -7.87 3.76 20.70
CA GLU A 95 -8.75 2.58 20.62
C GLU A 95 -9.49 2.49 19.27
N SER A 96 -9.77 3.64 18.66
CA SER A 96 -10.38 3.72 17.33
C SER A 96 -10.03 5.03 16.64
N MET A 97 -9.98 5.01 15.30
CA MET A 97 -9.82 6.23 14.51
C MET A 97 -11.10 7.08 14.57
N PRO A 98 -10.99 8.40 14.80
CA PRO A 98 -12.14 9.29 14.67
C PRO A 98 -12.66 9.24 13.23
N ALA A 99 -13.98 9.33 13.09
CA ALA A 99 -14.61 9.28 11.77
C ALA A 99 -14.18 10.49 10.93
N ALA A 100 -13.33 10.27 9.93
CA ALA A 100 -12.97 11.30 8.97
C ALA A 100 -14.18 11.75 8.14
N ALA A 101 -14.18 13.01 7.72
CA ALA A 101 -15.18 13.54 6.80
C ALA A 101 -15.20 12.71 5.50
N PRO A 102 -16.38 12.49 4.87
CA PRO A 102 -16.46 11.71 3.64
C PRO A 102 -15.64 12.35 2.52
N ARG A 103 -14.71 11.59 1.94
CA ARG A 103 -13.93 12.03 0.77
C ARG A 103 -14.77 11.95 -0.51
N PRO A 104 -14.46 12.78 -1.54
CA PRO A 104 -15.07 12.66 -2.85
C PRO A 104 -14.91 11.24 -3.44
N LEU A 105 -15.95 10.73 -4.10
CA LEU A 105 -15.95 9.38 -4.71
C LEU A 105 -14.85 9.22 -5.78
N GLU A 106 -14.50 10.31 -6.47
CA GLU A 106 -13.43 10.34 -7.46
C GLU A 106 -12.06 10.06 -6.83
N ASP A 107 -11.76 10.70 -5.70
CA ASP A 107 -10.49 10.51 -4.99
C ASP A 107 -10.32 9.08 -4.48
N ILE A 108 -11.40 8.52 -3.91
CA ILE A 108 -11.43 7.12 -3.47
C ILE A 108 -11.14 6.17 -4.65
N SER A 109 -11.78 6.42 -5.80
CA SER A 109 -11.61 5.60 -7.01
C SER A 109 -10.19 5.73 -7.57
N LYS A 110 -9.65 6.94 -7.62
CA LYS A 110 -8.28 7.22 -8.05
C LYS A 110 -7.25 6.53 -7.16
N GLU A 111 -7.46 6.55 -5.84
CA GLU A 111 -6.59 5.86 -4.89
C GLU A 111 -6.64 4.33 -5.13
N GLN A 112 -7.83 3.75 -5.29
CA GLN A 112 -8.00 2.31 -5.52
C GLN A 112 -7.25 1.83 -6.78
N LEU A 113 -7.25 2.63 -7.85
CA LEU A 113 -6.53 2.33 -9.10
C LEU A 113 -5.00 2.48 -8.97
N THR A 114 -4.53 3.29 -8.02
CA THR A 114 -3.12 3.60 -7.81
C THR A 114 -2.49 2.84 -6.65
N LEU A 115 -3.24 1.95 -5.97
CA LEU A 115 -2.69 1.08 -4.93
C LEU A 115 -1.55 0.22 -5.46
N ASN A 116 -0.52 0.04 -4.64
CA ASN A 116 0.65 -0.75 -4.99
C ASN A 116 0.30 -2.22 -5.22
N ARG A 117 1.06 -2.87 -6.10
CA ARG A 117 1.03 -4.32 -6.36
C ARG A 117 2.45 -4.84 -6.50
N LEU A 118 2.58 -6.16 -6.41
CA LEU A 118 3.84 -6.83 -6.67
C LEU A 118 4.03 -7.08 -8.17
N TYR A 119 5.24 -6.78 -8.62
CA TYR A 119 5.77 -7.14 -9.92
C TYR A 119 7.05 -7.98 -9.73
N MET A 120 7.44 -8.69 -10.78
CA MET A 120 8.66 -9.48 -10.81
C MET A 120 9.38 -9.30 -12.15
N THR A 121 10.71 -9.29 -12.11
CA THR A 121 11.52 -9.39 -13.32
C THR A 121 11.46 -10.80 -13.89
N GLU A 122 11.56 -10.91 -15.22
CA GLU A 122 11.30 -12.16 -15.94
C GLU A 122 12.32 -13.28 -15.65
N LYS A 123 13.61 -12.96 -15.58
CA LYS A 123 14.69 -13.94 -15.50
C LYS A 123 15.25 -14.04 -14.08
N THR A 124 15.48 -12.89 -13.45
CA THR A 124 16.04 -12.84 -12.09
C THR A 124 14.99 -13.01 -11.00
N HIS A 125 13.70 -12.97 -11.35
CA HIS A 125 12.58 -13.05 -10.39
C HIS A 125 12.67 -12.01 -9.26
N ARG A 126 13.33 -10.88 -9.52
CA ARG A 126 13.46 -9.78 -8.58
C ARG A 126 12.10 -9.17 -8.36
N GLN A 127 11.69 -9.10 -7.10
CA GLN A 127 10.42 -8.54 -6.68
C GLN A 127 10.49 -7.01 -6.61
N ILE A 128 9.53 -6.34 -7.25
CA ILE A 128 9.41 -4.89 -7.35
C ILE A 128 7.99 -4.49 -6.97
N ILE A 129 7.82 -3.49 -6.12
CA ILE A 129 6.51 -2.92 -5.78
C ILE A 129 6.29 -1.67 -6.62
N ALA A 130 5.13 -1.54 -7.26
CA ALA A 130 4.77 -0.35 -8.04
C ALA A 130 3.25 -0.17 -8.08
N PRO A 131 2.73 1.03 -8.45
CA PRO A 131 1.29 1.28 -8.56
C PRO A 131 0.58 0.31 -9.51
N SER A 132 -0.67 -0.06 -9.20
CA SER A 132 -1.40 -1.08 -9.98
C SER A 132 -1.70 -0.69 -11.42
N ASN A 133 -1.80 0.61 -11.68
CA ASN A 133 -2.04 1.20 -13.00
C ASN A 133 -0.75 1.34 -13.84
N THR A 134 0.41 0.89 -13.35
CA THR A 134 1.66 0.92 -14.11
C THR A 134 1.61 -0.10 -15.25
N LYS A 135 1.85 0.37 -16.48
CA LYS A 135 2.08 -0.50 -17.65
C LYS A 135 3.36 -1.33 -17.44
N PRO A 136 3.58 -2.44 -18.18
CA PRO A 136 4.87 -3.11 -18.16
C PRO A 136 6.01 -2.12 -18.40
N PHE A 137 7.08 -2.25 -17.61
CA PHE A 137 8.23 -1.34 -17.60
C PHE A 137 9.53 -2.15 -17.48
N MET A 138 10.67 -1.48 -17.63
CA MET A 138 11.99 -2.11 -17.50
C MET A 138 12.56 -1.79 -16.12
N ASP A 139 13.12 -2.81 -15.45
CA ASP A 139 13.88 -2.61 -14.22
C ASP A 139 15.24 -1.99 -14.56
N GLU A 140 15.48 -0.76 -14.13
CA GLU A 140 16.72 -0.01 -14.41
C GLU A 140 18.00 -0.70 -13.92
N VAL A 141 17.91 -1.58 -12.91
CA VAL A 141 19.08 -2.27 -12.36
C VAL A 141 19.46 -3.50 -13.18
N THR A 142 18.46 -4.30 -13.59
CA THR A 142 18.68 -5.57 -14.29
C THR A 142 18.56 -5.44 -15.81
N GLY A 143 17.93 -4.38 -16.30
CA GLY A 143 17.54 -4.23 -17.70
C GLY A 143 16.43 -5.19 -18.14
N GLU A 144 15.76 -5.86 -17.21
CA GLU A 144 14.72 -6.85 -17.50
C GLU A 144 13.32 -6.23 -17.60
N ASN A 145 12.46 -6.85 -18.39
CA ASN A 145 11.03 -6.52 -18.37
C ASN A 145 10.42 -6.93 -17.02
N VAL A 146 9.58 -6.03 -16.50
CA VAL A 146 8.90 -6.18 -15.22
C VAL A 146 7.44 -6.47 -15.47
N TRP A 147 6.98 -7.59 -14.91
CA TRP A 147 5.64 -8.11 -15.12
C TRP A 147 4.87 -8.23 -13.81
N PRO A 148 3.53 -8.09 -13.86
CA PRO A 148 2.64 -8.62 -12.84
C PRO A 148 3.13 -9.91 -12.17
N ALA A 149 3.27 -9.91 -10.84
CA ALA A 149 3.43 -11.16 -10.11
C ALA A 149 2.09 -11.91 -10.08
N TRP A 150 2.14 -13.22 -10.29
CA TRP A 150 1.02 -14.15 -10.21
C TRP A 150 1.28 -15.19 -9.13
N THR A 151 0.20 -15.76 -8.62
CA THR A 151 0.21 -16.84 -7.65
C THR A 151 -0.74 -17.96 -8.07
N CYS A 152 -0.45 -19.18 -7.65
CA CYS A 152 -1.27 -20.36 -7.91
C CYS A 152 -1.97 -20.81 -6.63
N HIS A 153 -3.29 -20.95 -6.69
CA HIS A 153 -4.14 -21.44 -5.61
C HIS A 153 -4.58 -22.90 -5.81
N ASN A 154 -4.02 -23.61 -6.79
CA ASN A 154 -4.32 -25.02 -6.99
C ASN A 154 -3.92 -25.80 -5.71
N PRO A 155 -4.84 -26.51 -5.04
CA PRO A 155 -4.51 -27.26 -3.82
C PRO A 155 -3.39 -28.27 -4.03
N ASP A 156 -3.26 -28.81 -5.24
CA ASP A 156 -2.27 -29.82 -5.62
C ASP A 156 -1.04 -29.21 -6.34
N CYS A 157 -0.85 -27.88 -6.23
CA CYS A 157 0.31 -27.24 -6.85
C CYS A 157 1.61 -27.75 -6.20
N PRO A 158 2.58 -28.29 -6.97
CA PRO A 158 3.81 -28.86 -6.43
C PRO A 158 4.74 -27.82 -5.77
N LYS A 159 4.45 -26.53 -5.91
CA LYS A 159 5.22 -25.42 -5.33
C LYS A 159 4.49 -24.72 -4.16
N LYS A 160 3.32 -25.20 -3.73
CA LYS A 160 2.49 -24.55 -2.71
C LYS A 160 3.16 -24.45 -1.32
N ASP A 161 4.01 -25.42 -0.97
CA ASP A 161 4.48 -25.60 0.42
C ASP A 161 5.95 -25.24 0.63
N ALA A 162 6.57 -24.49 -0.28
CA ALA A 162 7.95 -24.05 -0.13
C ALA A 162 8.08 -22.86 0.85
N GLY A 163 7.73 -23.07 2.12
CA GLY A 163 8.09 -22.15 3.22
C GLY A 163 7.09 -21.06 3.57
N ASN A 164 5.80 -21.38 3.70
CA ASN A 164 4.70 -20.47 4.11
C ASN A 164 4.44 -19.27 3.17
N GLU A 165 5.27 -19.05 2.17
CA GLU A 165 5.08 -18.01 1.16
C GLU A 165 4.38 -18.60 -0.07
N PRO A 166 3.46 -17.84 -0.70
CA PRO A 166 2.82 -18.28 -1.94
C PRO A 166 3.87 -18.42 -3.05
N TYR A 167 3.72 -19.44 -3.90
CA TYR A 167 4.54 -19.56 -5.10
C TYR A 167 4.23 -18.42 -6.07
N LEU A 168 5.23 -17.56 -6.29
CA LEU A 168 5.13 -16.42 -7.19
C LEU A 168 5.83 -16.69 -8.53
N PHE A 169 5.21 -16.23 -9.61
CA PHE A 169 5.75 -16.35 -10.97
C PHE A 169 5.26 -15.20 -11.86
N VAL A 170 5.87 -15.05 -13.03
CA VAL A 170 5.43 -14.12 -14.08
C VAL A 170 4.77 -14.86 -15.24
N LEU A 171 3.85 -14.17 -15.91
CA LEU A 171 3.23 -14.62 -17.15
C LEU A 171 3.40 -13.50 -18.18
N PHE A 172 4.38 -13.65 -19.07
CA PHE A 172 4.76 -12.63 -20.05
C PHE A 172 4.19 -12.89 -21.44
N ASP A 173 3.94 -14.16 -21.80
CA ASP A 173 3.35 -14.53 -23.08
C ASP A 173 1.83 -14.28 -23.07
N ARG A 174 1.41 -13.14 -23.65
CA ARG A 174 0.00 -12.75 -23.74
C ARG A 174 -0.84 -13.66 -24.63
N ASN A 175 -0.21 -14.47 -25.47
CA ASN A 175 -0.91 -15.42 -26.33
C ASN A 175 -1.14 -16.75 -25.62
N LYS A 176 -0.50 -16.98 -24.48
CA LYS A 176 -0.68 -18.19 -23.68
C LYS A 176 -1.68 -17.94 -22.56
N PRO A 177 -2.49 -18.95 -22.22
CA PRO A 177 -3.35 -18.89 -21.07
C PRO A 177 -2.52 -18.70 -19.78
N PRO A 178 -3.02 -17.94 -18.80
CA PRO A 178 -2.32 -17.69 -17.55
C PRO A 178 -2.37 -18.92 -16.63
N VAL A 179 -1.55 -19.93 -16.92
CA VAL A 179 -1.47 -21.17 -16.14
C VAL A 179 -0.16 -21.17 -15.35
N CYS A 180 -0.22 -21.62 -14.10
CA CYS A 180 0.95 -21.85 -13.26
C CYS A 180 1.99 -22.75 -13.96
N PRO A 181 3.24 -22.30 -14.19
CA PRO A 181 4.27 -23.09 -14.86
C PRO A 181 4.55 -24.43 -14.17
N ALA A 182 4.51 -24.45 -12.83
CA ALA A 182 4.75 -25.67 -12.07
C ALA A 182 3.63 -26.71 -12.25
N CYS A 183 2.38 -26.26 -12.39
CA CYS A 183 1.26 -27.15 -12.73
C CYS A 183 1.38 -27.64 -14.18
N VAL A 184 1.80 -26.77 -15.11
CA VAL A 184 1.99 -27.16 -16.52
C VAL A 184 3.00 -28.29 -16.63
N GLU A 185 4.12 -28.18 -15.94
CA GLU A 185 5.16 -29.21 -15.92
C GLU A 185 4.67 -30.50 -15.24
N ALA A 186 4.13 -30.39 -14.02
CA ALA A 186 3.77 -31.56 -13.22
C ALA A 186 2.59 -32.36 -13.79
N PHE A 187 1.63 -31.70 -14.45
CA PHE A 187 0.44 -32.35 -15.01
C PHE A 187 0.52 -32.53 -16.54
N GLY A 188 1.65 -32.20 -17.18
CA GLY A 188 1.85 -32.41 -18.61
C GLY A 188 0.96 -31.56 -19.51
N LEU A 189 0.68 -30.31 -19.13
CA LEU A 189 -0.33 -29.47 -19.80
C LEU A 189 0.19 -28.74 -21.06
N LEU A 190 1.40 -29.04 -21.54
CA LEU A 190 2.12 -28.24 -22.54
C LEU A 190 1.47 -28.19 -23.93
N ASN A 191 0.52 -29.07 -24.26
CA ASN A 191 -0.15 -29.11 -25.56
C ASN A 191 -1.65 -29.47 -25.45
N VAL A 192 -2.23 -29.32 -24.27
CA VAL A 192 -3.63 -29.69 -24.05
C VAL A 192 -4.57 -28.61 -24.59
N GLY A 193 -5.77 -29.02 -24.99
CA GLY A 193 -6.79 -28.10 -25.52
C GLY A 193 -7.27 -27.09 -24.48
N GLN A 194 -7.90 -26.01 -24.93
CA GLN A 194 -8.40 -24.95 -24.04
C GLN A 194 -9.42 -25.47 -23.00
N GLU A 195 -10.24 -26.46 -23.36
CA GLU A 195 -11.22 -27.08 -22.46
C GLU A 195 -10.53 -27.81 -21.29
N GLU A 196 -9.43 -28.53 -21.57
CA GLU A 196 -8.63 -29.22 -20.55
C GLU A 196 -7.86 -28.25 -19.65
N LEU A 197 -7.48 -27.07 -20.16
CA LEU A 197 -6.84 -26.01 -19.37
C LEU A 197 -7.81 -25.24 -18.48
N ALA A 198 -9.10 -25.18 -18.81
CA ALA A 198 -10.07 -24.34 -18.13
C ALA A 198 -10.09 -24.49 -16.59
N PRO A 199 -9.99 -25.70 -16.00
CA PRO A 199 -9.90 -25.86 -14.55
C PRO A 199 -8.64 -25.24 -13.92
N TYR A 200 -7.55 -25.09 -14.67
CA TYR A 200 -6.30 -24.52 -14.17
C TYR A 200 -6.26 -22.99 -14.25
N LEU A 201 -7.03 -22.39 -15.16
CA LEU A 201 -7.11 -20.93 -15.31
C LEU A 201 -7.68 -20.27 -14.05
N ARG A 202 -8.69 -20.88 -13.41
CA ARG A 202 -9.32 -20.34 -12.19
C ARG A 202 -8.38 -20.30 -10.98
N TRP A 203 -7.34 -21.13 -10.99
CA TRP A 203 -6.38 -21.24 -9.88
C TRP A 203 -5.28 -20.20 -9.94
N THR A 204 -5.05 -19.59 -11.11
CA THR A 204 -3.99 -18.61 -11.29
C THR A 204 -4.57 -17.21 -11.13
N ARG A 205 -4.00 -16.43 -10.21
CA ARG A 205 -4.46 -15.06 -9.92
C ARG A 205 -3.28 -14.12 -9.87
N THR A 206 -3.49 -12.85 -10.19
CA THR A 206 -2.50 -11.82 -9.88
C THR A 206 -2.31 -11.80 -8.37
N TYR A 207 -1.05 -11.78 -7.92
CA TYR A 207 -0.75 -11.70 -6.51
C TYR A 207 -1.11 -10.31 -5.96
N GLU A 208 -1.81 -10.28 -4.84
CA GLU A 208 -2.20 -9.07 -4.14
C GLU A 208 -1.45 -8.95 -2.82
N LEU A 209 -0.79 -7.80 -2.63
CA LEU A 209 -0.13 -7.45 -1.37
C LEU A 209 -1.16 -7.38 -0.23
N GLU A 210 -0.79 -7.81 0.96
CA GLU A 210 -1.67 -7.72 2.14
C GLU A 210 -2.01 -6.26 2.48
N GLU A 211 -1.05 -5.34 2.35
CA GLU A 211 -1.28 -3.89 2.45
C GLU A 211 -2.39 -3.41 1.52
N LYS A 212 -2.37 -3.86 0.25
CA LYS A 212 -3.40 -3.51 -0.74
C LYS A 212 -4.77 -4.05 -0.32
N LYS A 213 -4.86 -5.31 0.11
CA LYS A 213 -6.13 -5.92 0.55
C LYS A 213 -6.74 -5.16 1.73
N ARG A 214 -5.92 -4.82 2.72
CA ARG A 214 -6.32 -4.00 3.88
C ARG A 214 -6.87 -2.65 3.41
N ARG A 215 -6.13 -1.94 2.56
CA ARG A 215 -6.54 -0.61 2.08
C ARG A 215 -7.78 -0.64 1.19
N VAL A 216 -7.94 -1.64 0.31
CA VAL A 216 -9.18 -1.78 -0.49
C VAL A 216 -10.40 -1.92 0.42
N LYS A 217 -10.32 -2.74 1.48
CA LYS A 217 -11.42 -2.89 2.44
C LYS A 217 -11.78 -1.57 3.12
N GLN A 218 -10.79 -0.75 3.48
CA GLN A 218 -11.03 0.59 4.03
C GLN A 218 -11.66 1.53 2.99
N LEU A 219 -11.15 1.56 1.76
CA LEU A 219 -11.69 2.38 0.67
C LEU A 219 -13.15 2.01 0.35
N ASP A 220 -13.51 0.72 0.39
CA ASP A 220 -14.89 0.28 0.22
C ASP A 220 -15.82 0.78 1.35
N ALA A 221 -15.32 0.83 2.60
CA ALA A 221 -16.05 1.41 3.72
C ALA A 221 -16.19 2.93 3.58
N GLU A 222 -15.12 3.63 3.19
CA GLU A 222 -15.15 5.06 2.88
C GLU A 222 -16.12 5.39 1.75
N ARG A 223 -16.11 4.60 0.67
CA ARG A 223 -17.02 4.76 -0.47
C ARG A 223 -18.48 4.63 -0.06
N LYS A 224 -18.79 3.67 0.81
CA LYS A 224 -20.15 3.50 1.37
C LYS A 224 -20.57 4.72 2.19
N ARG A 225 -19.69 5.31 3.00
CA ARG A 225 -19.97 6.54 3.76
C ARG A 225 -20.19 7.73 2.83
N ALA A 226 -19.31 7.93 1.85
CA ALA A 226 -19.41 9.01 0.87
C ALA A 226 -20.71 8.92 0.04
N TYR A 227 -21.14 7.71 -0.33
CA TYR A 227 -22.38 7.52 -1.07
C TYR A 227 -23.64 7.84 -0.24
N ARG A 228 -23.63 7.56 1.08
CA ARG A 228 -24.73 7.94 1.98
C ARG A 228 -24.81 9.45 2.13
N ALA A 229 -23.68 10.10 2.42
CA ALA A 229 -23.61 11.56 2.53
C ALA A 229 -24.07 12.26 1.24
N PHE A 230 -23.67 11.76 0.07
CA PHE A 230 -24.13 12.28 -1.22
C PHE A 230 -25.64 12.13 -1.44
N LYS A 231 -26.24 11.03 -0.97
CA LYS A 231 -27.69 10.83 -1.05
C LYS A 231 -28.44 11.78 -0.12
N GLU A 232 -27.97 11.94 1.10
CA GLU A 232 -28.55 12.85 2.09
C GLU A 232 -28.53 14.29 1.57
N SER A 233 -27.40 14.75 1.02
CA SER A 233 -27.29 16.10 0.45
C SER A 233 -28.22 16.34 -0.76
N LYS A 234 -28.69 15.28 -1.42
CA LYS A 234 -29.63 15.38 -2.55
C LYS A 234 -31.09 15.36 -2.14
N GLN A 235 -31.38 14.97 -0.90
CA GLN A 235 -32.74 14.91 -0.36
C GLN A 235 -33.16 16.25 0.25
N ASP A 236 -32.19 17.08 0.64
CA ASP A 236 -32.40 18.41 1.22
C ASP A 236 -32.52 19.53 0.17
N ASP A 237 -32.32 19.20 -1.11
CA ASP A 237 -32.49 20.08 -2.29
C ASP A 237 -33.90 19.94 -2.91
#